data_AF-N0BIE7-F1
#
_entry.id   AF-N0BIE7-F1
#
_cell.length_a   1.000
_cell.length_b   1.000
_cell.length_c   1.000
_cell.angle_alpha   90.00
_cell.angle_beta   90.00
_cell.angle_gamma   90.00
#
_symmetry.space_group_name_H-M   'P 1'
#
loop_
_entity.id
_entity.type
_entity.pdbx_description
1 polymer ?
#
loop_
_entity_poly.entity_id
_entity_poly.type
_entity_poly.pdbx_seq_one_letter_code
_entity_poly.pdbx_strand_id
1 'polypeptide(L)' 'MADANKTSGMRSEIANKWSKISAQEVSALKTTDDLVSQVQSKYQLDKAQAQKDVDAFANGRQL' A
#
# COMPACT_ATOMS: atom_id res chain seq x y z
N MET A 1 -24.00 -5.51 8.45
CA MET A 1 -23.18 -4.78 7.46
C MET A 1 -21.82 -4.51 8.11
N ALA A 2 -20.71 -5.16 7.73
CA ALA A 2 -19.43 -4.93 8.43
C ALA A 2 -18.19 -5.39 7.66
N ASP A 3 -17.80 -4.76 6.54
CA ASP A 3 -16.43 -4.93 5.98
C ASP A 3 -15.85 -3.71 5.26
N ALA A 4 -16.60 -2.60 5.11
CA ALA A 4 -16.09 -1.40 4.44
C ALA A 4 -15.13 -0.54 5.31
N ASN A 5 -14.91 -0.91 6.59
CA ASN A 5 -14.12 -0.11 7.53
C ASN A 5 -12.66 -0.60 7.71
N LYS A 6 -12.29 -1.80 7.21
CA LYS A 6 -10.90 -2.29 7.28
C LYS A 6 -9.98 -1.63 6.25
N THR A 7 -10.49 -1.35 5.05
CA THR A 7 -9.72 -0.76 3.94
C THR A 7 -9.32 0.69 4.23
N SER A 8 -10.17 1.49 4.89
CA SER A 8 -9.82 2.88 5.26
C SER A 8 -8.70 2.98 6.28
N GLY A 9 -8.64 2.06 7.26
CA GLY A 9 -7.55 1.99 8.23
C GLY A 9 -6.23 1.63 7.55
N MET A 10 -6.25 0.60 6.70
CA MET A 10 -5.05 0.15 5.98
C MET A 10 -4.52 1.23 5.04
N ARG A 11 -5.39 1.94 4.31
CA ARG A 11 -5.02 3.08 3.46
C ARG A 11 -4.36 4.21 4.25
N SER A 12 -4.86 4.50 5.43
CA SER A 12 -4.24 5.52 6.29
C SER A 12 -2.84 5.10 6.75
N GLU A 13 -2.65 3.81 7.05
CA GLU A 13 -1.33 3.26 7.40
C GLU A 13 -0.37 3.24 6.20
N ILE A 14 -0.85 2.93 4.99
CA ILE A 14 -0.05 3.00 3.74
C ILE A 14 0.43 4.44 3.52
N ALA A 15 -0.45 5.43 3.61
CA ALA A 15 -0.08 6.84 3.43
C ALA A 15 0.91 7.33 4.50
N ASN A 16 0.79 6.82 5.74
CA ASN A 16 1.73 7.13 6.81
C ASN A 16 3.09 6.46 6.58
N LYS A 17 3.12 5.16 6.22
CA LYS A 17 4.36 4.41 5.99
C LYS A 17 5.09 4.89 4.74
N TRP A 18 4.36 5.11 3.65
CA TRP A 18 4.90 5.62 2.40
C TRP A 18 4.46 7.06 2.18
N SER A 19 5.09 8.00 2.89
CA SER A 19 4.75 9.44 2.81
C SER A 19 4.94 10.06 1.42
N LYS A 20 5.61 9.37 0.47
CA LYS A 20 5.69 9.77 -0.93
C LYS A 20 4.45 9.38 -1.75
N ILE A 21 3.63 8.47 -1.26
CA ILE A 21 2.37 8.04 -1.87
C ILE A 21 1.24 8.83 -1.19
N SER A 22 0.50 9.61 -1.97
CA SER A 22 -0.57 10.46 -1.45
C SER A 22 -1.82 9.65 -1.09
N ALA A 23 -2.66 10.16 -0.17
CA ALA A 23 -3.90 9.48 0.22
C ALA A 23 -4.86 9.20 -0.96
N GLN A 24 -4.84 10.04 -2.01
CA GLN A 24 -5.61 9.80 -3.23
C GLN A 24 -5.10 8.58 -4.01
N GLU A 25 -3.78 8.51 -4.21
CA GLU A 25 -3.10 7.37 -4.82
C GLU A 25 -3.39 6.09 -4.03
N VAL A 26 -3.25 6.17 -2.71
CA VAL A 26 -3.56 5.07 -1.80
C VAL A 26 -5.04 4.63 -1.88
N SER A 27 -5.95 5.58 -2.07
CA SER A 27 -7.39 5.29 -2.22
C SER A 27 -7.73 4.67 -3.58
N ALA A 28 -6.90 4.93 -4.60
CA ALA A 28 -7.00 4.31 -5.91
C ALA A 28 -6.45 2.88 -5.92
N LEU A 29 -5.57 2.53 -4.96
CA LEU A 29 -5.06 1.16 -4.81
C LEU A 29 -6.19 0.17 -4.57
N LYS A 30 -6.21 -0.85 -5.44
CA LYS A 30 -7.13 -1.99 -5.35
C LYS A 30 -6.45 -3.29 -4.94
N THR A 31 -5.13 -3.38 -5.16
CA THR A 31 -4.34 -4.59 -4.91
C THR A 31 -2.95 -4.22 -4.42
N THR A 32 -2.26 -5.21 -3.84
CA THR A 32 -0.85 -5.13 -3.46
C THR A 32 0.05 -4.78 -4.64
N ASP A 33 -0.24 -5.26 -5.84
CA ASP A 33 0.56 -4.97 -7.04
C ASP A 33 0.55 -3.47 -7.41
N ASP A 34 -0.62 -2.82 -7.29
CA ASP A 34 -0.75 -1.37 -7.52
C ASP A 34 0.09 -0.58 -6.51
N LEU A 35 0.10 -1.03 -5.25
CA LEU A 35 0.94 -0.47 -4.20
C LEU A 35 2.43 -0.70 -4.48
N VAL A 36 2.83 -1.90 -4.91
CA VAL A 36 4.22 -2.20 -5.29
C VAL A 36 4.69 -1.30 -6.41
N SER A 37 3.85 -1.07 -7.42
CA SER A 37 4.15 -0.16 -8.54
C SER A 37 4.33 1.28 -8.07
N GLN A 38 3.46 1.76 -7.18
CA GLN A 38 3.59 3.09 -6.56
C GLN A 38 4.86 3.22 -5.71
N VAL A 39 5.15 2.24 -4.86
CA VAL A 39 6.37 2.22 -4.04
C VAL A 39 7.60 2.19 -4.93
N GLN A 40 7.64 1.31 -5.93
CA GLN A 40 8.71 1.24 -6.93
C GLN A 40 8.91 2.58 -7.63
N SER A 41 7.84 3.22 -8.12
CA SER A 41 7.94 4.48 -8.86
C SER A 41 8.35 5.66 -7.97
N LYS A 42 7.76 5.81 -6.78
CA LYS A 42 8.01 6.93 -5.86
C LYS A 42 9.35 6.83 -5.14
N TYR A 43 9.78 5.62 -4.79
CA TYR A 43 11.02 5.36 -4.06
C TYR A 43 12.15 4.89 -4.97
N GLN A 44 11.89 4.67 -6.26
CA GLN A 44 12.85 4.14 -7.24
C GLN A 44 13.50 2.84 -6.75
N LEU A 45 12.70 2.01 -6.09
CA LEU A 45 13.13 0.71 -5.55
C LEU A 45 13.01 -0.36 -6.62
N ASP A 46 13.84 -1.40 -6.51
CA ASP A 46 13.64 -2.60 -7.32
C ASP A 46 12.31 -3.28 -6.94
N LYS A 47 11.69 -3.96 -7.91
CA LYS A 47 10.43 -4.67 -7.71
C LYS A 47 10.51 -5.64 -6.53
N ALA A 48 11.63 -6.35 -6.36
CA ALA A 48 11.82 -7.27 -5.24
C ALA A 48 11.84 -6.55 -3.88
N GLN A 49 12.44 -5.36 -3.81
CA GLN A 49 12.44 -4.55 -2.59
C GLN A 49 11.07 -3.94 -2.30
N ALA A 50 10.42 -3.36 -3.30
CA ALA A 50 9.08 -2.80 -3.16
C ALA A 50 8.08 -3.88 -2.74
N GLN A 51 8.13 -5.06 -3.37
CA GLN A 51 7.28 -6.19 -3.03
C GLN A 51 7.53 -6.68 -1.60
N LYS A 52 8.79 -6.77 -1.17
CA LYS A 52 9.12 -7.15 0.21
C LYS A 52 8.62 -6.13 1.24
N ASP A 53 8.70 -4.84 0.94
CA ASP A 53 8.23 -3.78 1.85
C ASP A 53 6.71 -3.78 1.98
N VAL A 54 6.03 -3.98 0.85
CA VAL A 54 4.56 -4.11 0.77
C VAL A 54 4.07 -5.39 1.42
N ASP A 55 4.74 -6.52 1.19
CA ASP A 55 4.43 -7.80 1.82
C ASP A 55 4.65 -7.75 3.35
N ALA A 56 5.75 -7.13 3.78
CA ALA A 56 6.02 -6.89 5.21
C ALA A 56 5.01 -5.94 5.85
N PHE A 57 4.47 -4.98 5.10
CA PHE A 57 3.38 -4.11 5.55
C PHE A 57 2.03 -4.84 5.59
N ALA A 58 1.75 -5.66 4.57
CA ALA A 58 0.55 -6.48 4.52
C ALA A 58 0.57 -7.50 5.65
N ASN A 59 1.70 -8.12 6.00
CA ASN A 59 1.90 -8.98 7.19
C ASN A 59 0.70 -9.87 7.56
N GLY A 60 0.13 -10.58 6.58
CA GLY A 60 -1.05 -11.44 6.77
C GLY A 60 -2.42 -10.74 6.80
N ARG A 61 -2.46 -9.41 6.66
CA ARG A 61 -3.67 -8.63 6.38
C ARG A 61 -3.90 -8.60 4.87
N GLN A 62 -5.02 -9.14 4.42
CA GLN A 62 -5.45 -9.01 3.04
C GLN A 62 -5.87 -7.56 2.77
N LEU A 63 -5.36 -7.00 1.66
CA LEU A 63 -5.73 -5.70 1.09
C LEU A 63 -7.13 -5.74 0.46
#